data_AF-A0AAV3GWM1-F1
#
_entry.id   AF-A0AAV3GWM1-F1
#
_cell.length_a   1.000
_cell.length_b   1.000
_cell.length_c   1.000
_cell.angle_alpha   90.00
_cell.angle_beta   90.00
_cell.angle_gamma   90.00
#
_symmetry.space_group_name_H-M   'P 1'
#
loop_
_entity.id
_entity.type
_entity.pdbx_description
1 polymer ?
#
loop_
_entity_poly.entity_id
_entity_poly.type
_entity_poly.pdbx_seq_one_letter_code
_entity_poly.pdbx_strand_id
1 'polypeptide(L)'
;MLRFFPQKNKYIQEKSEFQFNTDGPIPQHIAIIMDGNGRWAQNRRLPRVAGHKEGMETVKKVTKKASRLGVKVLTLYAFSTENWKRPKDEVSFLMQLPVDFFDTFVPELIKENVKVHVMGYENVLPEHTQDAVRRAIEQTKNNTGMVLNFALNYGSRAEIVTAVQEIAEEVAKGEIHAEEIDDELIAKHLMTGFLPKELQDPELMIRTSGEERISNFLLWQIAYSELYFTKALWPDFDGAHLEEAIASYQNRDRRFGGVKKTEDEKGDQS
;
A
#
# COMPACT_ATOMS: atom_id res chain seq x y z
N MET A 1 11.24 -43.27 11.30
CA MET A 1 10.24 -43.13 10.22
C MET A 1 9.71 -41.70 10.26
N LEU A 2 10.26 -40.78 9.46
CA LEU A 2 9.72 -39.42 9.34
C LEU A 2 8.33 -39.54 8.72
N ARG A 3 7.28 -39.24 9.49
CA ARG A 3 5.94 -39.07 8.95
C ARG A 3 5.92 -37.75 8.19
N PHE A 4 6.07 -37.81 6.87
CA PHE A 4 5.64 -36.76 5.96
C PHE A 4 4.11 -36.64 6.04
N PHE A 5 3.63 -35.82 6.96
CA PHE A 5 2.24 -35.39 6.94
C PHE A 5 2.09 -34.30 5.87
N PRO A 6 1.13 -34.42 4.94
CA PRO A 6 0.93 -33.40 3.92
C PRO A 6 0.59 -32.05 4.57
N GLN A 7 1.27 -30.97 4.15
CA GLN A 7 0.89 -29.61 4.48
C GLN A 7 -0.57 -29.40 4.06
N LYS A 8 -1.47 -29.11 5.00
CA LYS A 8 -2.82 -28.69 4.65
C LYS A 8 -2.74 -27.30 4.01
N ASN A 9 -3.29 -27.19 2.79
CA ASN A 9 -3.55 -25.93 2.09
C ASN A 9 -2.31 -25.04 1.87
N LYS A 10 -1.29 -25.56 1.17
CA LYS A 10 -0.36 -24.66 0.46
C LYS A 10 -1.20 -23.90 -0.58
N TYR A 11 -1.17 -22.57 -0.57
CA TYR A 11 -1.80 -21.79 -1.63
C TYR A 11 -1.22 -22.26 -2.97
N ILE A 12 -2.11 -22.65 -3.88
CA ILE A 12 -1.76 -22.98 -5.25
C ILE A 12 -2.18 -21.76 -6.06
N GLN A 13 -1.22 -21.18 -6.78
CA GLN A 13 -1.50 -20.05 -7.66
C GLN A 13 -2.58 -20.48 -8.66
N GLU A 14 -3.74 -19.83 -8.60
CA GLU A 14 -4.79 -20.01 -9.58
C GLU A 14 -4.27 -19.47 -10.93
N LYS A 15 -4.65 -20.11 -12.04
CA LYS A 15 -4.21 -19.63 -13.36
C LYS A 15 -4.81 -18.24 -13.57
N SER A 16 -3.96 -17.23 -13.74
CA SER A 16 -4.45 -15.87 -13.94
C SER A 16 -5.32 -15.77 -15.19
N GLU A 17 -6.44 -15.06 -15.07
CA GLU A 17 -7.29 -14.69 -16.20
C GLU A 17 -6.66 -13.58 -17.04
N PHE A 18 -5.69 -12.84 -16.48
CA PHE A 18 -5.05 -11.70 -17.13
C PHE A 18 -3.59 -12.01 -17.49
N GLN A 19 -3.19 -11.64 -18.69
CA GLN A 19 -1.80 -11.73 -19.12
C GLN A 19 -1.14 -10.36 -18.95
N PHE A 20 -0.04 -10.31 -18.20
CA PHE A 20 0.74 -9.09 -18.03
C PHE A 20 1.35 -8.67 -19.37
N ASN A 21 1.08 -7.43 -19.77
CA ASN A 21 1.68 -6.81 -20.94
C ASN A 21 2.82 -5.89 -20.49
N THR A 22 4.06 -6.21 -20.87
CA THR A 22 5.25 -5.42 -20.53
C THR A 22 5.23 -4.02 -21.11
N ASP A 23 4.54 -3.83 -22.24
CA ASP A 23 4.39 -2.54 -22.92
C ASP A 23 3.05 -1.85 -22.55
N GLY A 24 2.26 -2.48 -21.68
CA GLY A 24 0.99 -1.94 -21.20
C GLY A 24 1.18 -0.83 -20.17
N PRO A 25 0.13 -0.06 -19.87
CA PRO A 25 0.20 0.97 -18.84
C PRO A 25 0.52 0.35 -17.48
N ILE A 26 1.42 1.01 -16.73
CA ILE A 26 1.78 0.65 -15.35
C ILE A 26 1.16 1.68 -14.41
N PRO A 27 0.44 1.25 -13.35
CA PRO A 27 -0.09 2.19 -12.39
C PRO A 27 1.04 2.94 -11.68
N GLN A 28 0.98 4.28 -11.68
CA GLN A 28 1.98 5.15 -11.07
C GLN A 28 1.97 5.00 -9.55
N HIS A 29 0.79 4.82 -8.94
CA HIS A 29 0.64 4.62 -7.51
C HIS A 29 -0.12 3.33 -7.22
N ILE A 30 0.54 2.41 -6.51
CA ILE A 30 -0.06 1.17 -6.02
C ILE A 30 -0.15 1.21 -4.50
N ALA A 31 -1.30 0.86 -3.94
CA ALA A 31 -1.49 0.66 -2.50
C ALA A 31 -1.72 -0.82 -2.19
N ILE A 32 -1.10 -1.37 -1.14
CA ILE A 32 -1.21 -2.79 -0.79
C ILE A 32 -1.59 -2.99 0.67
N ILE A 33 -2.68 -3.74 0.90
CA ILE A 33 -3.05 -4.30 2.20
C ILE A 33 -2.41 -5.69 2.34
N MET A 34 -1.35 -5.75 3.14
CA MET A 34 -0.48 -6.93 3.32
C MET A 34 -1.06 -7.96 4.32
N ASP A 35 -2.24 -8.51 4.00
CA ASP A 35 -2.99 -9.42 4.87
C ASP A 35 -2.58 -10.89 4.69
N GLY A 36 -2.81 -11.72 5.70
CA GLY A 36 -2.60 -13.17 5.66
C GLY A 36 -1.36 -13.69 6.38
N ASN A 37 -0.51 -12.84 6.95
CA ASN A 37 0.71 -13.24 7.69
C ASN A 37 0.45 -14.31 8.77
N GLY A 38 -0.53 -14.06 9.65
CA GLY A 38 -0.88 -14.99 10.73
C GLY A 38 -1.46 -16.32 10.22
N ARG A 39 -2.31 -16.27 9.17
CA ARG A 39 -2.88 -17.47 8.53
C ARG A 39 -1.78 -18.32 7.87
N TRP A 40 -0.84 -17.68 7.21
CA TRP A 40 0.29 -18.34 6.56
C TRP A 40 1.12 -19.15 7.57
N ALA A 41 1.41 -18.56 8.73
CA ALA A 41 2.13 -19.23 9.80
C ALA A 41 1.34 -20.40 10.39
N GLN A 42 0.04 -20.20 10.66
CA GLN A 42 -0.85 -21.23 11.19
C GLN A 42 -0.95 -22.44 10.25
N ASN A 43 -1.10 -22.22 8.94
CA ASN A 43 -1.14 -23.30 7.94
C ASN A 43 0.13 -24.16 7.94
N ARG A 44 1.25 -23.58 8.38
CA ARG A 44 2.57 -24.23 8.50
C ARG A 44 2.90 -24.68 9.92
N ARG A 45 1.96 -24.55 10.88
CA ARG A 45 2.16 -24.84 12.31
C ARG A 45 3.32 -24.06 12.94
N LEU A 46 3.52 -22.83 12.48
CA LEU A 46 4.51 -21.90 12.99
C LEU A 46 3.86 -20.83 13.87
N PRO A 47 4.61 -20.21 14.80
CA PRO A 47 4.15 -19.01 15.51
C PRO A 47 3.80 -17.88 14.53
N ARG A 48 2.77 -17.06 14.84
CA ARG A 48 2.34 -15.92 13.98
C ARG A 48 3.49 -14.99 13.59
N VAL A 49 4.40 -14.78 14.52
CA VAL A 49 5.67 -14.05 14.35
C VAL A 49 6.46 -14.49 13.13
N ALA A 50 6.52 -15.80 12.85
CA ALA A 50 7.24 -16.32 11.68
C ALA A 50 6.63 -15.86 10.36
N GLY A 51 5.29 -15.75 10.29
CA GLY A 51 4.61 -15.24 9.10
C GLY A 51 4.88 -13.77 8.85
N HIS A 52 4.97 -12.96 9.91
CA HIS A 52 5.35 -11.55 9.79
C HIS A 52 6.80 -11.36 9.33
N LYS A 53 7.74 -12.20 9.80
CA LYS A 53 9.13 -12.19 9.31
C LYS A 53 9.22 -12.52 7.82
N GLU A 54 8.53 -13.57 7.36
CA GLU A 54 8.48 -13.89 5.94
C GLU A 54 7.79 -12.77 5.14
N GLY A 55 6.75 -12.15 5.71
CA GLY A 55 6.09 -10.99 5.12
C GLY A 55 7.02 -9.81 4.89
N MET A 56 8.04 -9.58 5.71
CA MET A 56 9.05 -8.55 5.46
C MET A 56 9.91 -8.88 4.24
N GLU A 57 10.27 -10.14 4.04
CA GLU A 57 11.01 -10.56 2.84
C GLU A 57 10.15 -10.37 1.58
N THR A 58 8.83 -10.57 1.68
CA THR A 58 7.91 -10.21 0.61
C THR A 58 7.92 -8.71 0.30
N VAL A 59 7.90 -7.84 1.31
CA VAL A 59 8.02 -6.38 1.10
C VAL A 59 9.25 -6.05 0.25
N LYS A 60 10.40 -6.67 0.55
CA LYS A 60 11.64 -6.46 -0.21
C LYS A 60 11.50 -6.84 -1.67
N LYS A 61 10.98 -8.05 -1.94
CA LYS A 61 10.78 -8.59 -3.29
C LYS A 61 9.82 -7.73 -4.10
N VAL A 62 8.68 -7.37 -3.51
CA VAL A 62 7.63 -6.57 -4.16
C VAL A 62 8.11 -5.14 -4.42
N THR A 63 8.81 -4.51 -3.48
CA THR A 63 9.38 -3.17 -3.65
C THR A 63 10.34 -3.11 -4.84
N LYS A 64 11.29 -4.06 -4.91
CA LYS A 64 12.24 -4.14 -6.03
C LYS A 64 11.53 -4.35 -7.36
N LYS A 65 10.53 -5.23 -7.38
CA LYS A 65 9.75 -5.49 -8.60
C LYS A 65 8.96 -4.26 -9.05
N ALA A 66 8.22 -3.61 -8.14
CA ALA A 66 7.44 -2.41 -8.42
C ALA A 66 8.32 -1.26 -8.96
N SER A 67 9.46 -1.01 -8.31
CA SER A 67 10.44 -0.01 -8.76
C SER A 67 10.91 -0.27 -10.20
N ARG A 68 11.28 -1.52 -10.51
CA ARG A 68 11.74 -1.93 -11.86
C ARG A 68 10.64 -1.89 -12.92
N LEU A 69 9.38 -2.07 -12.53
CA LEU A 69 8.23 -1.93 -13.43
C LEU A 69 7.89 -0.46 -13.70
N GLY A 70 8.47 0.50 -12.96
CA GLY A 70 8.27 1.93 -13.17
C GLY A 70 7.17 2.56 -12.30
N VAL A 71 6.68 1.85 -11.29
CA VAL A 71 5.80 2.39 -10.24
C VAL A 71 6.50 3.57 -9.56
N LYS A 72 5.78 4.67 -9.32
CA LYS A 72 6.30 5.89 -8.68
C LYS A 72 6.06 5.92 -7.19
N VAL A 73 4.94 5.38 -6.73
CA VAL A 73 4.60 5.29 -5.31
C VAL A 73 4.07 3.89 -4.99
N LEU A 74 4.66 3.27 -3.97
CA LEU A 74 4.15 2.04 -3.38
C LEU A 74 3.76 2.32 -1.93
N THR A 75 2.46 2.38 -1.63
CA THR A 75 1.96 2.55 -0.26
C THR A 75 1.62 1.21 0.36
N LEU A 76 2.21 0.88 1.52
CA LEU A 76 2.01 -0.39 2.20
C LEU A 76 1.29 -0.21 3.54
N TYR A 77 0.19 -0.94 3.75
CA TYR A 77 -0.52 -0.92 5.03
C TYR A 77 0.18 -1.81 6.06
N ALA A 78 1.11 -1.24 6.82
CA ALA A 78 2.00 -1.98 7.70
C ALA A 78 1.41 -2.21 9.10
N PHE A 79 0.73 -1.21 9.68
CA PHE A 79 0.08 -1.34 10.99
C PHE A 79 -1.12 -0.39 11.10
N SER A 80 -2.30 -0.91 11.46
CA SER A 80 -3.51 -0.08 11.62
C SER A 80 -3.73 0.40 13.04
N THR A 81 -4.49 1.49 13.22
CA THR A 81 -4.91 1.96 14.56
C THR A 81 -5.77 0.92 15.29
N GLU A 82 -6.49 0.06 14.58
CA GLU A 82 -7.26 -1.03 15.20
C GLU A 82 -6.37 -2.19 15.67
N ASN A 83 -5.11 -2.28 15.23
CA ASN A 83 -4.20 -3.36 15.61
C ASN A 83 -3.73 -3.27 17.07
N TRP A 84 -3.89 -2.12 17.74
CA TRP A 84 -3.65 -2.00 19.18
C TRP A 84 -4.54 -2.91 20.04
N LYS A 85 -5.65 -3.40 19.50
CA LYS A 85 -6.55 -4.35 20.19
C LYS A 85 -6.00 -5.80 20.23
N ARG A 86 -4.87 -6.07 19.57
CA ARG A 86 -4.23 -7.40 19.53
C ARG A 86 -3.51 -7.72 20.86
N PRO A 87 -3.15 -8.99 21.11
CA PRO A 87 -2.37 -9.36 22.30
C PRO A 87 -1.07 -8.56 22.39
N LYS A 88 -0.69 -8.16 23.62
CA LYS A 88 0.49 -7.30 23.87
C LYS A 88 1.77 -7.87 23.25
N ASP A 89 1.99 -9.17 23.35
CA ASP A 89 3.19 -9.81 22.78
C ASP A 89 3.24 -9.71 21.24
N GLU A 90 2.08 -9.79 20.57
CA GLU A 90 2.00 -9.59 19.11
C GLU A 90 2.24 -8.12 18.76
N VAL A 91 1.68 -7.18 19.52
CA VAL A 91 1.91 -5.74 19.32
C VAL A 91 3.38 -5.39 19.51
N SER A 92 4.01 -5.81 20.62
CA SER A 92 5.43 -5.57 20.89
C SER A 92 6.32 -6.11 19.78
N PHE A 93 6.01 -7.31 19.27
CA PHE A 93 6.73 -7.87 18.13
C PHE A 93 6.54 -7.04 16.86
N LEU A 94 5.31 -6.61 16.56
CA LEU A 94 5.02 -5.77 15.39
C LEU A 94 5.76 -4.43 15.43
N MET A 95 5.95 -3.84 16.61
CA MET A 95 6.72 -2.60 16.79
C MET A 95 8.23 -2.76 16.60
N GLN A 96 8.74 -4.00 16.74
CA GLN A 96 10.13 -4.33 16.44
C GLN A 96 10.40 -4.48 14.93
N LEU A 97 9.37 -4.82 14.14
CA LEU A 97 9.54 -5.11 12.71
C LEU A 97 10.10 -3.94 11.88
N PRO A 98 9.68 -2.68 12.08
CA PRO A 98 10.30 -1.56 11.39
C PRO A 98 11.80 -1.46 11.66
N VAL A 99 12.25 -1.75 12.89
CA VAL A 99 13.68 -1.75 13.24
C VAL A 99 14.42 -2.82 12.44
N ASP A 100 13.98 -4.06 12.53
CA ASP A 100 14.60 -5.20 11.84
C ASP A 100 14.57 -5.02 10.31
N PHE A 101 13.49 -4.43 9.79
CA PHE A 101 13.31 -4.15 8.37
C PHE A 101 14.27 -3.08 7.90
N PHE A 102 14.30 -1.92 8.55
CA PHE A 102 15.10 -0.78 8.09
C PHE A 102 16.59 -1.02 8.27
N ASP A 103 17.01 -1.60 9.40
CA ASP A 103 18.42 -1.87 9.65
C ASP A 103 19.02 -2.84 8.61
N THR A 104 18.21 -3.73 8.02
CA THR A 104 18.67 -4.68 6.99
C THR A 104 18.41 -4.23 5.56
N PHE A 105 17.32 -3.51 5.31
CA PHE A 105 16.86 -3.24 3.95
C PHE A 105 17.21 -1.85 3.42
N VAL A 106 17.44 -0.87 4.27
CA VAL A 106 17.77 0.49 3.82
C VAL A 106 18.98 0.54 2.87
N PRO A 107 20.08 -0.22 3.09
CA PRO A 107 21.18 -0.25 2.12
C PRO A 107 20.75 -0.70 0.71
N GLU A 108 19.79 -1.63 0.62
CA GLU A 108 19.23 -2.07 -0.66
C GLU A 108 18.29 -1.02 -1.26
N LEU A 109 17.48 -0.34 -0.43
CA LEU A 109 16.62 0.77 -0.88
C LEU A 109 17.44 1.91 -1.49
N ILE A 110 18.56 2.25 -0.87
CA ILE A 110 19.51 3.25 -1.41
C ILE A 110 20.05 2.80 -2.76
N LYS A 111 20.50 1.54 -2.87
CA LYS A 111 21.01 0.98 -4.13
C LYS A 111 19.97 1.00 -5.25
N GLU A 112 18.70 0.79 -4.95
CA GLU A 112 17.60 0.80 -5.91
C GLU A 112 16.97 2.20 -6.08
N ASN A 113 17.60 3.26 -5.53
CA ASN A 113 17.14 4.66 -5.56
C ASN A 113 15.69 4.85 -5.05
N VAL A 114 15.30 4.11 -4.01
CA VAL A 114 13.95 4.17 -3.41
C VAL A 114 13.95 5.14 -2.22
N LYS A 115 13.03 6.10 -2.20
CA LYS A 115 12.84 7.05 -1.11
C LYS A 115 11.82 6.51 -0.10
N VAL A 116 12.16 6.43 1.17
CA VAL A 116 11.23 6.01 2.22
C VAL A 116 10.42 7.21 2.71
N HIS A 117 9.12 7.00 2.86
CA HIS A 117 8.22 7.89 3.59
C HIS A 117 7.39 7.06 4.57
N VAL A 118 6.94 7.68 5.65
CA VAL A 118 6.03 7.07 6.63
C VAL A 118 4.88 8.02 6.87
N MET A 119 3.67 7.45 6.95
CA MET A 119 2.45 8.16 7.31
C MET A 119 1.71 7.41 8.42
N GLY A 120 0.88 8.14 9.16
CA GLY A 120 0.15 7.67 10.33
C GLY A 120 0.63 8.33 11.61
N TYR A 121 0.10 7.88 12.75
CA TYR A 121 0.36 8.54 14.04
C TYR A 121 1.61 7.96 14.70
N GLU A 122 2.78 8.49 14.35
CA GLU A 122 4.09 8.01 14.81
C GLU A 122 4.35 8.28 16.30
N ASN A 123 3.77 9.35 16.85
CA ASN A 123 4.03 9.81 18.23
C ASN A 123 3.63 8.79 19.31
N VAL A 124 2.76 7.83 18.98
CA VAL A 124 2.34 6.76 19.91
C VAL A 124 3.12 5.45 19.73
N LEU A 125 4.02 5.39 18.74
CA LEU A 125 4.91 4.26 18.55
C LEU A 125 6.01 4.28 19.62
N PRO A 126 6.59 3.13 19.99
CA PRO A 126 7.75 3.11 20.86
C PRO A 126 8.94 3.90 20.30
N GLU A 127 9.75 4.51 21.17
CA GLU A 127 10.89 5.37 20.78
C GLU A 127 11.86 4.67 19.82
N HIS A 128 12.20 3.41 20.07
CA HIS A 128 13.08 2.63 19.18
C HIS A 128 12.50 2.48 17.77
N THR A 129 11.17 2.37 17.64
CA THR A 129 10.47 2.30 16.36
C THR A 129 10.52 3.66 15.64
N GLN A 130 10.23 4.75 16.36
CA GLN A 130 10.30 6.11 15.83
C GLN A 130 11.72 6.43 15.33
N ASP A 131 12.74 6.04 16.09
CA ASP A 131 14.13 6.26 15.70
C ASP A 131 14.52 5.47 14.44
N ALA A 132 14.06 4.22 14.30
CA ALA A 132 14.31 3.45 13.10
C ALA A 132 13.65 4.08 11.85
N VAL A 133 12.40 4.55 11.99
CA VAL A 133 11.69 5.29 10.94
C VAL A 133 12.48 6.55 10.55
N ARG A 134 12.84 7.39 11.53
CA ARG A 134 13.59 8.63 11.31
C ARG A 134 14.91 8.38 10.57
N ARG A 135 15.66 7.35 10.98
CA ARG A 135 16.90 6.94 10.31
C ARG A 135 16.66 6.54 8.86
N ALA A 136 15.64 5.74 8.58
CA ALA A 136 15.33 5.28 7.22
C ALA A 136 14.94 6.43 6.28
N ILE A 137 14.11 7.36 6.76
CA ILE A 137 13.73 8.56 6.02
C ILE A 137 14.97 9.41 5.72
N GLU A 138 15.80 9.69 6.73
CA GLU A 138 17.00 10.52 6.58
C GLU A 138 18.02 9.88 5.61
N GLN A 139 18.25 8.58 5.71
CA GLN A 139 19.19 7.86 4.85
C GLN A 139 18.76 7.78 3.39
N THR A 140 17.46 7.89 3.11
CA THR A 140 16.90 7.80 1.74
C THR A 140 16.38 9.12 1.20
N LYS A 141 16.50 10.23 1.95
CA LYS A 141 15.88 11.52 1.61
C LYS A 141 16.28 12.09 0.24
N ASN A 142 17.51 11.81 -0.19
CA ASN A 142 18.09 12.29 -1.44
C ASN A 142 17.79 11.36 -2.62
N ASN A 143 17.15 10.21 -2.39
CA ASN A 143 16.73 9.33 -3.47
C ASN A 143 15.60 9.98 -4.26
N THR A 144 15.61 9.77 -5.57
CA THR A 144 14.71 10.42 -6.53
C THR A 144 13.83 9.43 -7.30
N GLY A 145 13.99 8.13 -7.04
CA GLY A 145 13.19 7.08 -7.65
C GLY A 145 11.86 6.88 -6.92
N MET A 146 11.37 5.64 -6.91
CA MET A 146 10.07 5.29 -6.33
C MET A 146 10.00 5.69 -4.85
N VAL A 147 8.85 6.25 -4.43
CA VAL A 147 8.53 6.47 -3.03
C VAL A 147 7.92 5.18 -2.46
N LEU A 148 8.56 4.63 -1.42
CA LEU A 148 8.01 3.56 -0.60
C LEU A 148 7.38 4.19 0.65
N ASN A 149 6.05 4.30 0.65
CA ASN A 149 5.29 4.94 1.72
C ASN A 149 4.71 3.89 2.67
N PHE A 150 5.08 3.92 3.95
CA PHE A 150 4.53 3.01 4.95
C PHE A 150 3.41 3.67 5.73
N ALA A 151 2.24 3.04 5.77
CA ALA A 151 1.16 3.40 6.68
C ALA A 151 1.36 2.68 8.02
N LEU A 152 1.92 3.38 9.00
CA LEU A 152 2.23 2.88 10.34
C LEU A 152 1.35 3.55 11.39
N ASN A 153 0.63 2.73 12.14
CA ASN A 153 -0.43 3.21 13.03
C ASN A 153 -1.37 4.20 12.34
N TYR A 154 -1.82 3.78 11.16
CA TYR A 154 -2.65 4.59 10.28
C TYR A 154 -4.10 4.09 10.29
N GLY A 155 -5.04 5.00 10.06
CA GLY A 155 -6.44 4.68 9.79
C GLY A 155 -7.13 5.87 9.14
N SER A 156 -7.75 5.66 7.98
CA SER A 156 -8.22 6.74 7.11
C SER A 156 -9.30 7.61 7.75
N ARG A 157 -10.21 7.04 8.55
CA ARG A 157 -11.17 7.86 9.31
C ARG A 157 -10.49 8.83 10.28
N ALA A 158 -9.41 8.41 10.93
CA ALA A 158 -8.68 9.29 11.84
C ALA A 158 -7.94 10.36 11.04
N GLU A 159 -7.29 9.98 9.93
CA GLU A 159 -6.65 10.92 9.01
C GLU A 159 -7.61 12.03 8.55
N ILE A 160 -8.82 11.66 8.10
CA ILE A 160 -9.84 12.63 7.66
C ILE A 160 -10.23 13.57 8.81
N VAL A 161 -10.38 13.05 10.03
CA VAL A 161 -10.65 13.90 11.21
C VAL A 161 -9.50 14.87 11.46
N THR A 162 -8.25 14.41 11.39
CA THR A 162 -7.07 15.28 11.54
C THR A 162 -7.03 16.36 10.47
N ALA A 163 -7.24 16.03 9.19
CA ALA A 163 -7.26 16.99 8.10
C ALA A 163 -8.35 18.06 8.28
N VAL A 164 -9.57 17.65 8.69
CA VAL A 164 -10.67 18.59 8.98
C VAL A 164 -10.34 19.50 10.17
N GLN A 165 -9.68 18.98 11.20
CA GLN A 165 -9.24 19.77 12.36
C GLN A 165 -8.20 20.81 11.95
N GLU A 166 -7.20 20.43 11.15
CA GLU A 166 -6.16 21.34 10.64
C GLU A 166 -6.78 22.45 9.79
N ILE A 167 -7.65 22.11 8.83
CA ILE A 167 -8.38 23.10 8.02
C ILE A 167 -9.20 24.06 8.89
N ALA A 168 -9.91 23.53 9.90
CA ALA A 168 -10.70 24.36 10.81
C ALA A 168 -9.82 25.31 11.63
N GLU A 169 -8.61 24.92 12.01
CA GLU A 169 -7.64 25.79 12.66
C GLU A 169 -7.14 26.90 11.74
N GLU A 170 -6.86 26.60 10.47
CA GLU A 170 -6.48 27.61 9.46
C GLU A 170 -7.60 28.63 9.23
N VAL A 171 -8.86 28.17 9.13
CA VAL A 171 -10.05 29.04 9.07
C VAL A 171 -10.15 29.93 10.32
N ALA A 172 -9.97 29.35 11.51
CA ALA A 172 -10.05 30.10 12.76
C ALA A 172 -8.95 31.18 12.91
N LYS A 173 -7.78 30.96 12.29
CA LYS A 173 -6.68 31.94 12.21
C LYS A 173 -6.90 33.00 11.13
N GLY A 174 -7.89 32.81 10.25
CA GLY A 174 -8.14 33.68 9.10
C GLY A 174 -7.11 33.50 7.98
N GLU A 175 -6.43 32.36 7.93
CA GLU A 175 -5.47 32.01 6.88
C GLU A 175 -6.17 31.61 5.58
N ILE A 176 -7.37 31.02 5.70
CA ILE A 176 -8.29 30.67 4.63
C ILE A 176 -9.75 30.97 5.04
N HIS A 177 -10.66 31.02 4.08
CA HIS A 177 -12.10 31.11 4.30
C HIS A 177 -12.78 29.74 4.14
N ALA A 178 -13.91 29.54 4.83
CA ALA A 178 -14.64 28.27 4.79
C ALA A 178 -15.15 27.91 3.38
N GLU A 179 -15.42 28.92 2.56
CA GLU A 179 -15.86 28.78 1.17
C GLU A 179 -14.73 28.34 0.23
N GLU A 180 -13.47 28.41 0.67
CA GLU A 180 -12.30 27.93 -0.09
C GLU A 180 -12.04 26.42 0.14
N ILE A 181 -12.80 25.77 1.03
CA ILE A 181 -12.66 24.34 1.29
C ILE A 181 -13.27 23.54 0.13
N ASP A 182 -12.40 22.90 -0.64
CA ASP A 182 -12.74 21.99 -1.72
C ASP A 182 -12.00 20.64 -1.61
N ASP A 183 -12.22 19.74 -2.58
CA ASP A 183 -11.59 18.42 -2.61
C ASP A 183 -10.05 18.51 -2.66
N GLU A 184 -9.50 19.54 -3.30
CA GLU A 184 -8.05 19.73 -3.43
C GLU A 184 -7.43 20.18 -2.11
N LEU A 185 -8.10 21.09 -1.39
CA LEU A 185 -7.68 21.53 -0.07
C LEU A 185 -7.71 20.35 0.92
N ILE A 186 -8.77 19.54 0.89
CA ILE A 186 -8.85 18.34 1.73
C ILE A 186 -7.71 17.40 1.40
N ALA A 187 -7.48 17.07 0.12
CA ALA A 187 -6.43 16.16 -0.31
C ALA A 187 -5.02 16.62 0.13
N LYS A 188 -4.76 17.93 0.10
CA LYS A 188 -3.51 18.52 0.58
C LYS A 188 -3.27 18.30 2.08
N HIS A 189 -4.34 18.26 2.88
CA HIS A 189 -4.29 18.04 4.33
C HIS A 189 -4.32 16.56 4.72
N LEU A 190 -4.54 15.64 3.78
CA LEU A 190 -4.38 14.21 4.03
C LEU A 190 -2.90 13.83 4.08
N MET A 191 -2.59 12.68 4.67
CA MET A 191 -1.21 12.24 4.86
C MET A 191 -0.52 11.77 3.57
N THR A 192 -1.26 11.71 2.45
CA THR A 192 -0.70 11.56 1.09
C THR A 192 -0.45 12.91 0.39
N GLY A 193 -0.87 14.03 0.98
CA GLY A 193 -0.76 15.38 0.41
C GLY A 193 0.67 15.88 0.15
N PHE A 194 1.68 15.23 0.76
CA PHE A 194 3.09 15.49 0.48
C PHE A 194 3.53 15.04 -0.94
N LEU A 195 2.75 14.16 -1.57
CA LEU A 195 3.01 13.67 -2.93
C LEU A 195 2.54 14.72 -3.96
N PRO A 196 3.14 14.71 -5.17
CA PRO A 196 2.56 15.40 -6.32
C PRO A 196 1.10 14.99 -6.51
N LYS A 197 0.23 15.94 -6.91
CA LYS A 197 -1.22 15.76 -7.00
C LYS A 197 -1.61 14.49 -7.78
N GLU A 198 -0.95 14.24 -8.90
CA GLU A 198 -1.15 13.09 -9.77
C GLU A 198 -0.72 11.73 -9.17
N LEU A 199 -0.06 11.75 -8.01
CA LEU A 199 0.41 10.57 -7.27
C LEU A 199 -0.21 10.46 -5.86
N GLN A 200 -1.13 11.35 -5.47
CA GLN A 200 -1.75 11.31 -4.15
C GLN A 200 -2.71 10.12 -4.01
N ASP A 201 -3.39 9.80 -5.11
CA ASP A 201 -4.41 8.75 -5.18
C ASP A 201 -3.87 7.50 -5.86
N PRO A 202 -3.99 6.32 -5.23
CA PRO A 202 -3.62 5.06 -5.87
C PRO A 202 -4.47 4.80 -7.11
N GLU A 203 -3.84 4.39 -8.20
CA GLU A 203 -4.57 3.89 -9.37
C GLU A 203 -5.00 2.44 -9.17
N LEU A 204 -4.27 1.69 -8.34
CA LEU A 204 -4.53 0.29 -8.02
C LEU A 204 -4.37 0.03 -6.53
N MET A 205 -5.40 -0.54 -5.90
CA MET A 205 -5.35 -1.07 -4.53
C MET A 205 -5.41 -2.59 -4.54
N ILE A 206 -4.38 -3.22 -3.98
CA ILE A 206 -4.24 -4.67 -3.88
C ILE A 206 -4.49 -5.10 -2.44
N ARG A 207 -5.31 -6.13 -2.26
CA ARG A 207 -5.44 -6.80 -0.96
C ARG A 207 -5.24 -8.30 -1.09
N THR A 208 -4.34 -8.82 -0.26
CA THR A 208 -4.04 -10.26 -0.18
C THR A 208 -5.00 -11.00 0.74
N SER A 209 -4.88 -12.33 0.75
CA SER A 209 -5.52 -13.29 1.64
C SER A 209 -7.03 -13.57 1.46
N GLY A 210 -7.61 -13.08 0.36
CA GLY A 210 -8.99 -13.37 -0.05
C GLY A 210 -10.06 -12.57 0.69
N GLU A 211 -9.66 -11.57 1.48
CA GLU A 211 -10.61 -10.69 2.17
C GLU A 211 -11.02 -9.54 1.25
N GLU A 212 -12.32 -9.39 1.00
CA GLU A 212 -12.88 -8.36 0.11
C GLU A 212 -13.42 -7.17 0.91
N ARG A 213 -12.52 -6.44 1.57
CA ARG A 213 -12.85 -5.19 2.28
C ARG A 213 -11.65 -4.25 2.28
N ILE A 214 -11.89 -2.97 2.59
CA ILE A 214 -10.84 -1.94 2.61
C ILE A 214 -10.15 -1.83 3.96
N SER A 215 -10.84 -2.17 5.05
CA SER A 215 -10.27 -2.11 6.41
C SER A 215 -9.73 -0.72 6.81
N ASN A 216 -10.49 0.34 6.52
CA ASN A 216 -10.15 1.72 6.93
C ASN A 216 -8.81 2.22 6.35
N PHE A 217 -8.42 1.71 5.17
CA PHE A 217 -7.20 2.10 4.46
C PHE A 217 -7.53 3.07 3.33
N LEU A 218 -6.93 4.26 3.33
CA LEU A 218 -6.97 5.23 2.22
C LEU A 218 -8.38 5.53 1.67
N LEU A 219 -9.40 5.62 2.53
CA LEU A 219 -10.82 5.69 2.11
C LEU A 219 -11.11 6.86 1.17
N TRP A 220 -10.44 8.00 1.39
CA TRP A 220 -10.54 9.16 0.49
C TRP A 220 -9.81 8.88 -0.82
N GLN A 221 -8.54 8.51 -0.72
CA GLN A 221 -7.63 8.38 -1.85
C GLN A 221 -8.03 7.25 -2.81
N ILE A 222 -8.73 6.22 -2.34
CA ILE A 222 -9.17 5.10 -3.20
C ILE A 222 -10.55 5.25 -3.82
N ALA A 223 -11.17 6.42 -3.73
CA ALA A 223 -12.53 6.65 -4.23
C ALA A 223 -12.70 6.23 -5.71
N TYR A 224 -11.63 6.35 -6.51
CA TYR A 224 -11.59 5.98 -7.93
C TYR A 224 -10.53 4.92 -8.27
N SER A 225 -9.89 4.30 -7.27
CA SER A 225 -8.90 3.25 -7.54
C SER A 225 -9.55 2.00 -8.12
N GLU A 226 -8.81 1.30 -8.96
CA GLU A 226 -9.13 -0.09 -9.26
C GLU A 226 -8.80 -0.98 -8.05
N LEU A 227 -9.73 -1.87 -7.70
CA LEU A 227 -9.58 -2.77 -6.56
C LEU A 227 -9.28 -4.19 -7.05
N TYR A 228 -8.18 -4.77 -6.57
CA TYR A 228 -7.76 -6.12 -6.86
C TYR A 228 -7.61 -6.94 -5.57
N PHE A 229 -8.39 -8.00 -5.45
CA PHE A 229 -8.37 -8.91 -4.31
C PHE A 229 -7.81 -10.27 -4.75
N THR A 230 -6.83 -10.79 -4.01
CA THR A 230 -6.24 -12.11 -4.28
C THR A 230 -6.28 -13.00 -3.06
N LYS A 231 -6.47 -14.29 -3.29
CA LYS A 231 -6.42 -15.35 -2.27
C LYS A 231 -4.99 -15.62 -1.77
N ALA A 232 -3.96 -15.20 -2.52
CA ALA A 232 -2.57 -15.36 -2.12
C ALA A 232 -2.36 -14.73 -0.73
N LEU A 233 -1.75 -15.47 0.21
CA LEU A 233 -1.38 -14.90 1.52
C LEU A 233 -0.15 -14.01 1.34
N TRP A 234 -0.03 -12.90 2.07
CA TRP A 234 1.08 -11.96 1.90
C TRP A 234 2.47 -12.62 1.87
N PRO A 235 2.83 -13.56 2.77
CA PRO A 235 4.16 -14.17 2.70
C PRO A 235 4.39 -15.10 1.49
N ASP A 236 3.33 -15.51 0.79
CA ASP A 236 3.41 -16.26 -0.47
C ASP A 236 3.26 -15.34 -1.71
N PHE A 237 2.99 -14.04 -1.54
CA PHE A 237 2.88 -13.07 -2.63
C PHE A 237 4.27 -12.72 -3.18
N ASP A 238 4.40 -12.53 -4.49
CA ASP A 238 5.68 -12.26 -5.15
C ASP A 238 5.53 -11.34 -6.37
N GLY A 239 6.60 -11.24 -7.17
CA GLY A 239 6.61 -10.40 -8.36
C GLY A 239 5.64 -10.84 -9.46
N ALA A 240 5.33 -12.14 -9.57
CA ALA A 240 4.37 -12.64 -10.56
C ALA A 240 2.93 -12.29 -10.14
N HIS A 241 2.64 -12.33 -8.84
CA HIS A 241 1.35 -11.87 -8.32
C HIS A 241 1.18 -10.36 -8.49
N LEU A 242 2.25 -9.57 -8.36
CA LEU A 242 2.21 -8.13 -8.64
C LEU A 242 1.92 -7.88 -10.13
N GLU A 243 2.60 -8.59 -11.03
CA GLU A 243 2.35 -8.52 -12.48
C GLU A 243 0.91 -8.89 -12.82
N GLU A 244 0.36 -9.92 -12.19
CA GLU A 244 -1.04 -10.31 -12.35
C GLU A 244 -2.01 -9.21 -11.89
N ALA A 245 -1.76 -8.58 -10.74
CA ALA A 245 -2.58 -7.46 -10.28
C ALA A 245 -2.53 -6.27 -11.25
N ILE A 246 -1.34 -5.96 -11.78
CA ILE A 246 -1.16 -4.93 -12.81
C ILE A 246 -1.82 -5.33 -14.12
N ALA A 247 -1.78 -6.61 -14.50
CA ALA A 247 -2.46 -7.11 -15.68
C ALA A 247 -3.99 -6.91 -15.58
N SER A 248 -4.56 -7.09 -14.38
CA SER A 248 -5.97 -6.77 -14.14
C SER A 248 -6.25 -5.28 -14.38
N TYR A 249 -5.38 -4.38 -13.89
CA TYR A 249 -5.47 -2.94 -14.16
C TYR A 249 -5.36 -2.62 -15.67
N GLN A 250 -4.45 -3.27 -16.39
CA GLN A 250 -4.24 -3.06 -17.83
C GLN A 250 -5.45 -3.44 -18.69
N ASN A 251 -6.22 -4.44 -18.25
CA ASN A 251 -7.35 -4.99 -19.01
C ASN A 251 -8.70 -4.35 -18.68
N ARG A 252 -8.76 -3.40 -17.72
CA ARG A 252 -10.00 -2.67 -17.44
C ARG A 252 -10.19 -1.55 -18.45
N ASP A 253 -11.38 -1.52 -19.05
CA ASP A 253 -11.81 -0.44 -19.94
C ASP A 253 -11.74 0.87 -19.15
N ARG A 254 -10.79 1.74 -19.51
CA ARG A 254 -10.55 3.04 -18.87
C ARG A 254 -11.76 3.97 -19.07
N ARG A 255 -12.82 3.72 -18.30
CA ARG A 255 -14.03 4.55 -18.20
C ARG A 255 -13.91 5.45 -16.97
N PHE A 256 -12.80 6.17 -16.84
CA PHE A 256 -12.71 7.26 -15.87
C PHE A 256 -13.65 8.38 -16.33
N GLY A 257 -14.90 8.38 -15.88
CA GLY A 257 -15.85 9.50 -15.95
C GLY A 257 -16.24 10.04 -17.32
N GLY A 258 -15.62 9.60 -18.41
CA GLY A 258 -15.86 10.03 -19.79
C GLY A 258 -16.31 8.86 -20.64
N VAL A 259 -17.56 8.91 -21.09
CA VAL A 259 -18.09 8.02 -22.12
C VAL A 259 -17.19 8.13 -23.36
N LYS A 260 -16.69 6.99 -23.89
CA LYS A 260 -16.06 6.95 -25.22
C LYS A 260 -17.07 7.59 -26.19
N LYS A 261 -16.72 8.72 -26.81
CA LYS A 261 -17.43 9.16 -28.03
C LYS A 261 -17.23 8.04 -29.04
N THR A 262 -18.27 7.26 -29.26
CA THR A 262 -18.36 6.36 -30.40
C THR A 262 -18.30 7.24 -31.64
N GLU A 263 -17.22 7.13 -32.41
CA GLU A 263 -17.15 7.61 -33.79
C GLU A 263 -18.07 6.73 -34.65
N ASP A 264 -19.39 6.92 -34.54
CA ASP A 264 -20.39 6.30 -35.40
C ASP A 264 -21.32 7.38 -35.96
N GLU A 265 -20.76 8.34 -36.69
CA GLU A 265 -21.51 9.13 -37.69
C GLU A 265 -20.60 9.38 -38.90
N LYS A 266 -20.36 8.32 -39.68
CA LYS A 266 -20.04 8.44 -41.10
C LYS A 266 -20.95 7.52 -41.89
N GLY A 267 -21.95 8.12 -42.52
CA GLY A 267 -22.67 7.49 -43.63
C GLY A 267 -24.17 7.68 -43.57
N ASP A 268 -24.65 8.85 -43.99
CA ASP A 268 -25.65 8.89 -45.08
C ASP A 268 -25.85 10.34 -45.56
N GLN A 269 -25.19 10.68 -46.66
CA GLN A 269 -25.67 11.67 -47.62
C GLN A 269 -25.26 11.16 -49.01
N SER A 270 -26.20 10.49 -49.66
CA SER A 270 -26.29 10.36 -51.11
C SER A 270 -27.61 10.96 -51.58
#